data_AF-A0A926QUN0-F1
#
_entry.id   AF-A0A926QUN0-F1
#
_cell.length_a   1.000
_cell.length_b   1.000
_cell.length_c   1.000
_cell.angle_alpha   90.00
_cell.angle_beta   90.00
_cell.angle_gamma   90.00
#
_symmetry.space_group_name_H-M   'P 1'
#
loop_
_entity.id
_entity.type
_entity.pdbx_description
1 polymer ?
#
loop_
_entity_poly.entity_id
_entity_poly.type
_entity_poly.pdbx_seq_one_letter_code
_entity_poly.pdbx_strand_id
1 'polypeptide(L)' 'MTEKPLTHKQALAAVIQALGGTWDTERAVLALRVAGYQPVSDEAAGKEARHNLRELAKDGLIVRPDPDQAVYRPA' A
#
# COMPACT_ATOMS: atom_id res chain seq x y z
N MET A 1 14.35 21.31 10.00
CA MET A 1 14.70 19.87 10.00
C MET A 1 14.14 19.31 8.71
N THR A 2 14.97 18.79 7.80
CA THR A 2 14.48 18.20 6.55
C THR A 2 13.94 16.82 6.89
N GLU A 3 12.61 16.66 6.91
CA GLU A 3 11.98 15.36 7.07
C GLU A 3 12.45 14.45 5.91
N LYS A 4 12.91 13.25 6.26
CA LYS A 4 13.29 12.25 5.26
C LYS A 4 12.02 11.80 4.54
N PRO A 5 11.99 11.72 3.20
CA PRO A 5 10.84 11.20 2.47
C PRO A 5 10.47 9.80 2.99
N LEU A 6 9.18 9.58 3.24
CA LEU A 6 8.68 8.26 3.60
C LEU A 6 8.96 7.26 2.49
N THR A 7 9.26 6.02 2.86
CA THR A 7 9.26 4.92 1.88
C THR A 7 7.83 4.67 1.39
N HIS A 8 7.67 4.03 0.23
CA HIS A 8 6.34 3.63 -0.27
C HIS A 8 5.57 2.79 0.76
N LYS A 9 6.25 1.88 1.46
CA LYS A 9 5.66 1.07 2.55
C LYS A 9 5.11 1.95 3.67
N GLN A 10 5.91 2.92 4.13
CA GLN A 10 5.51 3.82 5.22
C GLN A 10 4.38 4.75 4.82
N ALA A 11 4.46 5.33 3.61
CA ALA A 11 3.39 6.17 3.07
C ALA A 11 2.08 5.37 2.95
N LEU A 12 2.14 4.16 2.40
CA LEU A 12 0.96 3.30 2.26
C LEU A 12 0.40 2.88 3.64
N ALA A 13 1.25 2.54 4.61
CA ALA A 13 0.82 2.23 5.97
C ALA A 13 0.06 3.40 6.61
N ALA A 14 0.60 4.62 6.52
CA ALA A 14 -0.04 5.80 7.08
C ALA A 14 -1.42 6.06 6.46
N VAL A 15 -1.56 5.92 5.15
CA VAL A 15 -2.84 6.12 4.46
C VAL A 15 -3.84 5.01 4.81
N ILE A 16 -3.40 3.75 4.90
CA ILE A 16 -4.28 2.63 5.30
C ILE A 16 -4.82 2.84 6.71
N GLN A 17 -3.97 3.26 7.65
CA GLN A 17 -4.38 3.53 9.03
C GLN A 17 -5.34 4.71 9.12
N ALA A 18 -5.12 5.76 8.32
CA ALA A 18 -5.97 6.94 8.31
C ALA A 18 -7.35 6.69 7.68
N LEU A 19 -7.42 5.92 6.59
CA LEU A 19 -8.65 5.75 5.81
C LEU A 19 -9.41 4.45 6.11
N GLY A 20 -8.74 3.46 6.70
CA GLY A 20 -9.30 2.14 6.94
C GLY A 20 -9.91 1.47 5.70
N GLY A 21 -10.87 0.57 5.94
CA GLY A 21 -11.63 -0.12 4.89
C GLY A 21 -10.81 -1.18 4.14
N THR A 22 -11.26 -1.54 2.94
CA THR A 22 -10.65 -2.57 2.09
C THR A 22 -9.62 -2.00 1.12
N TRP A 23 -8.55 -2.74 0.88
CA TRP A 23 -7.41 -2.30 0.10
C TRP A 23 -7.04 -3.36 -0.92
N ASP A 24 -7.35 -3.08 -2.18
CA ASP A 24 -6.88 -3.84 -3.34
C ASP A 24 -5.65 -3.18 -3.98
N THR A 25 -5.19 -3.73 -5.10
CA THR A 25 -4.03 -3.19 -5.83
C THR A 25 -4.29 -1.80 -6.36
N GLU A 26 -5.48 -1.51 -6.88
CA GLU A 26 -5.80 -0.22 -7.52
C GLU A 26 -5.83 0.91 -6.50
N ARG A 27 -6.49 0.69 -5.36
CA ARG A 27 -6.53 1.67 -4.26
C ARG A 27 -5.13 1.94 -3.71
N ALA A 28 -4.30 0.89 -3.58
CA ALA A 28 -2.91 1.05 -3.14
C ALA A 28 -2.06 1.84 -4.15
N VAL A 29 -2.21 1.60 -5.46
CA VAL A 29 -1.55 2.40 -6.50
C VAL A 29 -1.95 3.87 -6.38
N LEU A 30 -3.24 4.16 -6.21
CA LEU A 30 -3.72 5.54 -6.06
C LEU A 30 -3.11 6.21 -4.83
N ALA A 31 -3.09 5.53 -3.69
CA ALA A 31 -2.49 6.06 -2.46
C ALA A 31 -1.00 6.37 -2.63
N LEU A 32 -0.24 5.49 -3.31
CA LEU A 32 1.17 5.74 -3.59
C LEU A 32 1.36 6.94 -4.52
N ARG A 33 0.52 7.11 -5.56
CA ARG A 33 0.56 8.28 -6.45
C ARG A 33 0.30 9.58 -5.70
N VAL A 34 -0.69 9.59 -4.79
CA VAL A 34 -0.98 10.74 -3.92
C VAL A 34 0.21 11.05 -2.99
N ALA A 35 0.95 10.02 -2.56
CA ALA A 35 2.19 10.18 -1.81
C ALA A 35 3.41 10.58 -2.66
N GLY A 36 3.22 10.86 -3.95
CA GLY A 36 4.27 11.34 -4.86
C GLY A 36 5.02 10.25 -5.63
N TYR A 37 4.59 8.98 -5.55
CA TYR A 37 5.18 7.90 -6.35
C TYR A 37 4.83 8.07 -7.83
N GLN A 38 5.86 8.15 -8.68
CA GLN A 38 5.75 8.28 -10.13
C GLN A 38 6.32 7.03 -10.82
N PRO A 39 5.49 5.99 -11.04
CA PRO A 39 5.93 4.76 -11.71
C PRO A 39 6.16 5.00 -13.21
N VAL A 40 7.09 4.25 -13.80
CA VAL A 40 7.40 4.29 -15.24
C VAL A 40 6.32 3.63 -16.12
N SER A 41 5.44 2.82 -15.52
CA SER A 41 4.30 2.17 -16.18
C SER A 41 3.26 1.73 -15.17
N ASP A 42 2.04 1.44 -15.63
CA ASP A 42 0.98 0.88 -14.77
C ASP A 42 1.34 -0.52 -14.22
N GLU A 43 2.08 -1.32 -15.00
CA GLU A 43 2.59 -2.61 -14.53
C GLU A 43 3.56 -2.45 -13.37
N ALA A 44 4.51 -1.49 -13.47
CA ALA A 44 5.43 -1.17 -12.40
C ALA A 44 4.69 -0.66 -11.16
N ALA A 45 3.66 0.18 -11.37
CA ALA A 45 2.81 0.69 -10.30
C ALA A 45 2.13 -0.46 -9.53
N GLY A 46 1.47 -1.36 -10.26
CA GLY A 46 0.78 -2.51 -9.67
C GLY A 46 1.74 -3.47 -8.96
N LYS A 47 2.93 -3.70 -9.52
CA LYS A 47 3.95 -4.56 -8.90
C LYS A 47 4.40 -3.97 -7.56
N GLU A 48 4.71 -2.68 -7.52
CA GLU A 48 5.13 -1.98 -6.31
C GLU A 48 4.02 -1.97 -5.24
N ALA A 49 2.77 -1.68 -5.63
CA ALA A 49 1.63 -1.73 -4.72
C ALA A 49 1.41 -3.12 -4.13
N ARG A 50 1.39 -4.18 -4.95
CA ARG A 50 1.26 -5.57 -4.47
C ARG A 50 2.42 -6.02 -3.61
N HIS A 51 3.63 -5.52 -3.87
CA HIS A 51 4.78 -5.79 -3.01
C HIS A 51 4.57 -5.16 -1.63
N ASN A 52 4.28 -3.86 -1.57
CA ASN A 52 4.09 -3.16 -0.31
C ASN A 52 2.91 -3.71 0.51
N LEU A 53 1.77 -4.05 -0.12
CA LEU A 53 0.65 -4.71 0.58
C LEU A 53 1.07 -6.03 1.22
N ARG A 54 1.83 -6.88 0.51
CA ARG A 54 2.34 -8.14 1.08
C ARG A 54 3.31 -7.91 2.22
N GLU A 55 4.20 -6.92 2.11
CA GLU A 55 5.13 -6.58 3.20
C GLU A 55 4.41 -6.01 4.42
N LEU A 56 3.35 -5.23 4.25
CA LEU A 56 2.52 -4.74 5.35
C LEU A 56 1.75 -5.89 6.03
N ALA A 57 1.29 -6.86 5.24
CA ALA A 57 0.63 -8.04 5.78
C ALA A 57 1.59 -8.95 6.57
N LYS A 58 2.83 -9.12 6.08
CA LYS A 58 3.89 -9.83 6.81
C LYS A 58 4.23 -9.16 8.14
N ASP A 59 4.23 -7.82 8.18
CA ASP A 59 4.44 -7.05 9.42
C ASP A 59 3.22 -7.08 10.35
N GLY A 60 2.09 -7.66 9.94
CA GLY A 60 0.86 -7.73 10.73
C GLY A 60 0.08 -6.41 10.82
N LEU A 61 0.41 -5.41 9.99
CA LEU A 61 -0.29 -4.12 9.98
C LEU A 61 -1.63 -4.17 9.25
N ILE A 62 -1.74 -5.10 8.30
CA ILE A 62 -2.96 -5.41 7.58
C ILE A 62 -3.14 -6.91 7.50
N VAL A 63 -4.37 -7.36 7.36
CA VAL A 63 -4.71 -8.77 7.15
C VAL A 63 -5.38 -8.95 5.81
N ARG A 64 -5.21 -10.14 5.23
CA ARG A 64 -5.94 -10.59 4.05
C ARG A 64 -7.04 -11.55 4.53
N PRO A 65 -8.31 -11.10 4.61
CA PRO A 65 -9.37 -11.91 5.22
C PRO A 65 -9.70 -13.17 4.43
N ASP A 66 -9.62 -13.08 3.10
CA ASP A 66 -9.85 -14.18 2.18
C ASP A 66 -8.52 -14.49 1.45
N PRO A 67 -7.93 -15.69 1.63
CA PRO A 67 -6.66 -16.04 1.01
C PRO A 67 -6.71 -16.06 -0.54
N ASP A 68 -7.90 -16.22 -1.12
CA ASP A 68 -8.12 -16.29 -2.57
C ASP A 68 -8.31 -14.91 -3.20
N GLN A 69 -8.52 -13.88 -2.39
CA GLN A 69 -8.67 -12.50 -2.84
C GLN A 69 -7.47 -11.64 -2.46
N ALA A 70 -6.92 -10.88 -3.42
CA ALA A 70 -5.85 -9.93 -3.16
C ALA A 70 -6.36 -8.61 -2.52
N VAL A 71 -7.22 -8.73 -1.52
CA VAL A 71 -7.87 -7.62 -0.80
C VAL A 71 -7.48 -7.69 0.67
N TYR A 72 -7.05 -6.55 1.20
CA TYR A 72 -6.55 -6.41 2.58
C TYR A 72 -7.44 -5.47 3.39
N ARG A 73 -7.34 -5.55 4.71
CA ARG A 73 -7.94 -4.58 5.66
C ARG A 73 -6.96 -4.32 6.80
N PRO A 74 -7.06 -3.18 7.51
CA PRO A 74 -6.33 -2.99 8.77
C PRO A 74 -6.51 -4.20 9.71
N ALA A 75 -5.43 -4.59 10.38
CA ALA A 75 -5.44 -5.69 11.35
C ALA A 75 -6.26 -5.35 12.60
#